data_AF-A0AAD7J2S1-F1
#
_entry.id   AF-A0AAD7J2S1-F1
#
_cell.length_a   1.000
_cell.length_b   1.000
_cell.length_c   1.000
_cell.angle_alpha   90.00
_cell.angle_beta   90.00
_cell.angle_gamma   90.00
#
_symmetry.space_group_name_H-M   'P 1'
#
loop_
_entity.id
_entity.type
_entity.pdbx_description
1 polymer ?
#
loop_
_entity_poly.entity_id
_entity_poly.type
_entity_poly.pdbx_seq_one_letter_code
_entity_poly.pdbx_strand_id
1 'polypeptide(L)'
;EFKEHDPKRFRRNLRVAPETFDELVLRIETHPIFSNNSRHPKTPAYIQLAIVLFRFGHDGNAASVESIAQWAGVSVGFVVKCTQRIIVAFLSLHDSIIRWPTESKKEEAKARVESVSCHEWRGGFCMVDGTLVPLFEKPGHHGEVHFDRKSNYSLNVQVRCPFLVF
;
A
#
# COMPACT_ATOMS: atom_id res chain seq x y z
N GLU A 1 -3.10 22.80 6.80
CA GLU A 1 -4.05 22.70 7.93
C GLU A 1 -4.30 21.27 8.44
N PHE A 2 -5.17 20.41 7.86
CA PHE A 2 -5.47 19.09 8.49
C PHE A 2 -4.25 18.15 8.66
N LYS A 3 -3.27 18.21 7.76
CA LYS A 3 -2.06 17.38 7.81
C LYS A 3 -1.08 17.77 8.91
N GLU A 4 -1.02 19.06 9.23
CA GLU A 4 -0.03 19.67 10.14
C GLU A 4 -0.54 19.69 11.58
N HIS A 5 -1.85 19.83 11.78
CA HIS A 5 -2.44 19.91 13.13
C HIS A 5 -2.69 18.55 13.78
N ASP A 6 -2.94 17.48 13.01
CA ASP A 6 -3.18 16.13 13.55
C ASP A 6 -2.63 15.01 12.63
N PRO A 7 -1.29 14.83 12.60
CA PRO A 7 -0.66 13.81 11.76
C PRO A 7 -1.06 12.38 12.17
N LYS A 8 -1.44 12.15 13.43
CA LYS A 8 -1.91 10.83 13.91
C LYS A 8 -3.24 10.47 13.25
N ARG A 9 -4.20 11.39 13.24
CA ARG A 9 -5.50 11.18 12.59
C ARG A 9 -5.36 11.11 11.08
N PHE A 10 -4.48 11.90 10.49
CA PHE A 10 -4.16 11.80 9.06
C PHE A 10 -3.68 10.40 8.70
N ARG A 11 -2.66 9.88 9.41
CA ARG A 11 -2.14 8.51 9.21
C ARG A 11 -3.19 7.44 9.46
N ARG A 12 -4.03 7.60 10.49
CA ARG A 12 -5.13 6.66 10.75
C ARG A 12 -6.11 6.57 9.59
N ASN A 13 -6.46 7.72 9.02
CA ASN A 13 -7.47 7.80 7.95
C ASN A 13 -6.93 7.39 6.58
N LEU A 14 -5.73 7.87 6.21
CA LEU A 14 -5.17 7.69 4.86
C LEU A 14 -4.08 6.62 4.78
N ARG A 15 -3.68 6.04 5.92
CA ARG A 15 -2.65 4.98 6.04
C ARG A 15 -1.27 5.38 5.50
N VAL A 16 -1.02 6.66 5.28
CA VAL A 16 0.26 7.21 4.82
C VAL A 16 0.69 8.38 5.69
N ALA A 17 1.99 8.61 5.78
CA ALA A 17 2.54 9.79 6.44
C ALA A 17 2.25 11.06 5.59
N PRO A 18 2.07 12.24 6.21
CA PRO A 18 1.86 13.49 5.47
C PRO A 18 2.92 13.75 4.39
N GLU A 19 4.18 13.49 4.71
CA GLU A 19 5.32 13.73 3.81
C GLU A 19 5.25 12.79 2.60
N THR A 20 4.93 11.52 2.82
CA THR A 20 4.70 10.55 1.74
C THR A 20 3.50 10.93 0.88
N PHE A 21 2.45 11.46 1.49
CA PHE A 21 1.28 11.91 0.74
C PHE A 21 1.63 13.06 -0.20
N ASP A 22 2.39 14.05 0.27
CA ASP A 22 2.77 15.20 -0.55
C ASP A 22 3.65 14.78 -1.73
N GLU A 23 4.59 13.85 -1.51
CA GLU A 23 5.39 13.25 -2.56
C GLU A 23 4.54 12.49 -3.60
N LEU A 24 3.52 11.75 -3.16
CA LEU A 24 2.58 11.08 -4.08
C LEU A 24 1.79 12.09 -4.93
N VAL A 25 1.35 13.21 -4.34
CA VAL A 25 0.66 14.28 -5.08
C VAL A 25 1.56 14.87 -6.15
N LEU A 26 2.80 15.23 -5.80
CA LEU A 26 3.77 15.81 -6.74
C LEU A 26 4.02 14.89 -7.96
N ARG A 27 4.01 13.57 -7.76
CA ARG A 27 4.23 12.60 -8.85
C ARG A 27 3.05 12.45 -9.79
N ILE A 28 1.82 12.75 -9.35
CA ILE A 28 0.61 12.52 -10.14
C ILE A 28 -0.06 13.80 -10.62
N GLU A 29 0.20 14.95 -10.00
CA GLU A 29 -0.52 16.20 -10.29
C GLU A 29 -0.39 16.67 -11.74
N THR A 30 0.74 16.36 -12.39
CA THR A 30 1.02 16.71 -13.78
C THR A 30 0.34 15.77 -14.79
N HIS A 31 -0.24 14.66 -14.32
CA HIS A 31 -0.83 13.66 -15.19
C HIS A 31 -2.05 14.23 -15.97
N PRO A 32 -2.15 14.03 -17.30
CA PRO A 32 -3.21 14.61 -18.13
C PRO A 32 -4.64 14.24 -17.71
N ILE A 33 -4.81 13.15 -16.95
CA ILE A 33 -6.13 12.75 -16.43
C ILE A 33 -6.74 13.80 -15.47
N PHE A 34 -5.89 14.59 -14.83
CA PHE A 34 -6.31 15.70 -13.97
C PHE A 34 -6.51 16.99 -14.77
N SER A 35 -5.90 17.15 -15.95
CA SER A 35 -6.15 18.28 -16.86
C SER A 35 -7.44 18.09 -17.66
N ASN A 36 -8.13 19.18 -18.01
CA ASN A 36 -9.22 19.20 -19.00
C ASN A 36 -9.40 20.62 -19.50
N ASN A 37 -9.84 20.75 -20.75
CA ASN A 37 -10.08 22.03 -21.41
C ASN A 37 -11.44 22.66 -21.03
N SER A 38 -12.01 22.29 -19.87
CA SER A 38 -13.31 22.81 -19.41
C SER A 38 -13.16 24.08 -18.57
N ARG A 39 -14.11 25.00 -18.71
CA ARG A 39 -14.17 26.26 -17.93
C ARG A 39 -14.44 26.09 -16.42
N HIS A 40 -14.80 24.90 -15.94
CA HIS A 40 -15.10 24.68 -14.52
C HIS A 40 -13.85 24.28 -13.73
N PRO A 41 -13.62 24.87 -12.53
CA PRO A 41 -12.55 24.45 -11.64
C PRO A 41 -12.68 22.96 -11.31
N LYS A 42 -11.65 22.17 -11.65
CA LYS A 42 -11.60 20.75 -11.30
C LYS A 42 -11.15 20.57 -9.86
N THR A 43 -11.66 19.51 -9.24
CA THR A 43 -11.15 19.03 -7.96
C THR A 43 -9.67 18.65 -8.08
N PRO A 44 -8.77 19.25 -7.28
CA PRO A 44 -7.34 18.97 -7.30
C PRO A 44 -6.98 17.49 -7.11
N ALA A 45 -5.83 17.07 -7.65
CA ALA A 45 -5.33 15.70 -7.54
C ALA A 45 -5.17 15.26 -6.07
N TYR A 46 -4.73 16.15 -5.18
CA TYR A 46 -4.60 15.84 -3.76
C TYR A 46 -5.93 15.47 -3.09
N ILE A 47 -7.05 16.10 -3.45
CA ILE A 47 -8.36 15.74 -2.89
C ILE A 47 -8.78 14.36 -3.39
N GLN A 48 -8.61 14.10 -4.69
CA GLN A 48 -8.94 12.80 -5.28
C GLN A 48 -8.08 11.69 -4.64
N LEU A 49 -6.79 11.94 -4.42
CA LEU A 49 -5.88 11.02 -3.76
C LEU A 49 -6.29 10.74 -2.31
N ALA A 50 -6.66 11.76 -1.54
CA ALA A 50 -7.13 11.58 -0.16
C ALA A 50 -8.38 10.69 -0.08
N ILE A 51 -9.35 10.89 -0.98
CA ILE A 51 -10.55 10.05 -1.06
C ILE A 51 -10.18 8.58 -1.34
N VAL A 52 -9.24 8.37 -2.26
CA VAL A 52 -8.84 7.02 -2.68
C VAL A 52 -8.01 6.30 -1.62
N LEU A 53 -7.10 7.01 -0.94
CA LEU A 53 -6.34 6.44 0.17
C LEU A 53 -7.24 6.14 1.38
N PHE A 54 -8.23 7.00 1.65
CA PHE A 54 -9.24 6.70 2.66
C PHE A 54 -10.01 5.43 2.29
N ARG A 55 -10.45 5.31 1.03
CA ARG A 55 -11.12 4.11 0.51
C ARG A 55 -10.30 2.83 0.68
N PHE A 56 -9.01 2.87 0.33
CA PHE A 56 -8.14 1.68 0.41
C PHE A 56 -7.65 1.38 1.83
N GLY A 57 -7.75 2.34 2.74
CA GLY A 57 -7.34 2.18 4.14
C GLY A 57 -8.39 1.60 5.07
N HIS A 58 -9.59 1.27 4.56
CA HIS A 58 -10.73 0.77 5.32
C HIS A 58 -11.30 -0.49 4.68
N ASP A 59 -11.88 -1.36 5.52
CA ASP A 59 -12.55 -2.59 5.13
C ASP A 59 -14.00 -2.62 5.66
N GLY A 60 -14.80 -3.57 5.16
CA GLY A 60 -16.19 -3.75 5.56
C GLY A 60 -17.10 -2.58 5.18
N ASN A 61 -18.07 -2.26 6.03
CA ASN A 61 -19.06 -1.20 5.74
C ASN A 61 -18.42 0.19 5.56
N ALA A 62 -17.29 0.44 6.23
CA ALA A 62 -16.53 1.69 6.09
C ALA A 62 -15.85 1.84 4.72
N ALA A 63 -15.67 0.73 3.98
CA ALA A 63 -15.15 0.73 2.62
C ALA A 63 -16.23 0.91 1.53
N SER A 64 -17.51 1.00 1.93
CA SER A 64 -18.62 1.24 1.00
C SER A 64 -18.47 2.61 0.33
N VAL A 65 -18.82 2.69 -0.95
CA VAL A 65 -18.71 3.94 -1.72
C VAL A 65 -19.63 5.01 -1.14
N GLU A 66 -20.79 4.62 -0.61
CA GLU A 66 -21.70 5.51 0.11
C GLU A 66 -21.06 6.11 1.37
N SER A 67 -20.43 5.29 2.21
CA SER A 67 -19.79 5.77 3.45
C SER A 67 -18.62 6.71 3.15
N ILE A 68 -17.84 6.41 2.10
CA ILE A 68 -16.73 7.28 1.66
C ILE A 68 -17.26 8.59 1.08
N ALA A 69 -18.34 8.53 0.28
CA ALA A 69 -18.99 9.71 -0.27
C ALA A 69 -19.51 10.63 0.85
N GLN A 70 -20.14 10.06 1.88
CA GLN A 70 -20.59 10.78 3.07
C GLN A 70 -19.42 11.39 3.84
N TRP A 71 -18.33 10.63 4.06
CA TRP A 71 -17.13 11.12 4.73
C TRP A 71 -16.46 12.28 3.99
N ALA A 72 -16.37 12.20 2.66
CA ALA A 72 -15.73 13.20 1.82
C ALA A 72 -16.66 14.36 1.43
N GLY A 73 -17.96 14.29 1.71
CA GLY A 73 -18.94 15.29 1.31
C GLY A 73 -19.12 15.40 -0.22
N VAL A 74 -19.04 14.28 -0.94
CA VAL A 74 -19.12 14.21 -2.41
C VAL A 74 -20.17 13.20 -2.87
N SER A 75 -20.46 13.17 -4.18
CA SER A 75 -21.37 12.13 -4.72
C SER A 75 -20.68 10.78 -4.85
N VAL A 76 -21.45 9.69 -4.75
CA VAL A 76 -20.98 8.30 -4.93
C VAL A 76 -20.26 8.13 -6.27
N GLY A 77 -20.84 8.66 -7.36
CA GLY A 77 -20.22 8.62 -8.68
C GLY A 77 -18.90 9.38 -8.78
N PHE A 78 -18.71 10.41 -7.94
CA PHE A 78 -17.44 11.13 -7.87
C PHE A 78 -16.34 10.29 -7.22
N VAL A 79 -16.64 9.54 -6.14
CA VAL A 79 -15.69 8.61 -5.50
C VAL A 79 -15.18 7.56 -6.49
N VAL A 80 -16.09 6.98 -7.28
CA VAL A 80 -15.73 6.01 -8.33
C VAL A 80 -14.81 6.64 -9.37
N LYS A 81 -15.14 7.85 -9.85
CA LYS A 81 -14.29 8.59 -10.81
C LYS A 81 -12.91 8.90 -10.23
N CYS A 82 -12.83 9.37 -8.98
CA CYS A 82 -11.54 9.61 -8.31
C CYS A 82 -10.69 8.33 -8.27
N THR A 83 -11.32 7.20 -7.93
CA THR A 83 -10.62 5.90 -7.85
C THR A 83 -10.04 5.51 -9.20
N GLN A 84 -10.82 5.58 -10.28
CA GLN A 84 -10.35 5.28 -11.63
C GLN A 84 -9.18 6.20 -12.02
N ARG A 85 -9.30 7.51 -11.75
CA ARG A 85 -8.27 8.48 -12.12
C ARG A 85 -6.94 8.27 -11.39
N ILE A 86 -7.01 8.00 -10.09
CA ILE A 86 -5.82 7.74 -9.27
C ILE A 86 -5.14 6.43 -9.70
N ILE A 87 -5.92 5.37 -9.97
CA ILE A 87 -5.37 4.11 -10.48
C ILE A 87 -4.65 4.34 -11.81
N VAL A 88 -5.27 5.04 -12.77
CA VAL A 88 -4.62 5.32 -14.06
C VAL A 88 -3.35 6.17 -13.89
N ALA A 89 -3.37 7.20 -13.05
CA ALA A 89 -2.19 8.01 -12.78
C ALA A 89 -1.06 7.19 -12.14
N PHE A 90 -1.36 6.31 -11.17
CA PHE A 90 -0.36 5.43 -10.57
C PHE A 90 0.17 4.37 -11.55
N LEU A 91 -0.69 3.81 -12.41
CA LEU A 91 -0.26 2.87 -13.44
C LEU A 91 0.69 3.53 -14.46
N SER A 92 0.54 4.83 -14.74
CA SER A 92 1.49 5.55 -15.60
C SER A 92 2.93 5.61 -15.03
N LEU A 93 3.07 5.45 -13.72
CA LEU A 93 4.36 5.45 -13.03
C LEU A 93 4.96 4.04 -12.90
N HIS A 94 4.17 2.99 -13.18
CA HIS A 94 4.51 1.59 -12.94
C HIS A 94 5.92 1.23 -13.43
N ASP A 95 6.22 1.48 -14.71
CA ASP A 95 7.48 1.03 -15.33
C ASP A 95 8.71 1.79 -14.85
N SER A 96 8.52 3.00 -14.29
CA SER A 96 9.59 3.80 -13.71
C SER A 96 9.94 3.39 -12.27
N ILE A 97 8.93 2.92 -11.53
CA ILE A 97 9.05 2.56 -10.11
C ILE A 97 9.33 1.06 -10.02
N ILE A 98 8.40 0.23 -10.49
CA ILE A 98 8.46 -1.23 -10.41
C ILE A 98 9.34 -1.75 -11.55
N ARG A 99 10.63 -1.94 -11.24
CA ARG A 99 11.61 -2.49 -12.17
C ARG A 99 12.21 -3.78 -11.64
N TRP A 100 12.34 -4.77 -12.52
CA TRP A 100 13.11 -5.96 -12.19
C TRP A 100 14.57 -5.57 -11.89
N PRO A 101 15.20 -6.18 -10.87
CA PRO A 101 16.60 -5.91 -10.57
C PRO A 101 17.48 -6.31 -11.76
N THR A 102 18.51 -5.50 -12.02
CA THR A 102 19.54 -5.82 -13.01
C THR A 102 20.33 -7.04 -12.57
N GLU A 103 21.02 -7.73 -13.49
CA GLU A 103 21.84 -8.90 -13.13
C GLU A 103 22.90 -8.55 -12.07
N SER A 104 23.51 -7.36 -12.10
CA SER A 104 24.41 -6.90 -11.03
C SER A 104 23.72 -6.84 -9.67
N LYS A 105 22.53 -6.24 -9.60
CA LYS A 105 21.75 -6.15 -8.35
C LYS A 105 21.29 -7.53 -7.86
N LYS A 106 20.94 -8.43 -8.78
CA LYS A 106 20.62 -9.82 -8.43
C LYS A 106 21.84 -10.52 -7.85
N GLU A 107 23.01 -10.33 -8.44
CA GLU A 107 24.25 -10.95 -8.00
C GLU A 107 24.73 -10.41 -6.64
N GLU A 108 24.61 -9.10 -6.42
CA GLU A 108 24.83 -8.48 -5.11
C GLU A 108 23.89 -9.05 -4.05
N ALA A 109 22.59 -9.20 -4.36
CA ALA A 109 21.62 -9.78 -3.46
C ALA A 109 21.94 -11.26 -3.15
N LYS A 110 22.29 -12.05 -4.17
CA LYS A 110 22.73 -13.45 -4.05
C LYS A 110 23.97 -13.58 -3.15
N ALA A 111 25.01 -12.79 -3.41
CA ALA A 111 26.24 -12.79 -2.62
C ALA A 111 25.98 -12.41 -1.16
N ARG A 112 25.05 -11.49 -0.92
CA ARG A 112 24.63 -11.14 0.44
C ARG A 112 23.87 -12.26 1.13
N VAL A 113 22.94 -12.92 0.44
CA VAL A 113 22.24 -14.08 1.04
C VAL A 113 23.25 -15.13 1.46
N GLU A 114 24.20 -15.47 0.59
CA GLU A 114 25.25 -16.43 0.90
C GLU A 114 26.11 -15.99 2.10
N SER A 115 26.45 -14.69 2.22
CA SER A 115 27.25 -14.20 3.34
C SER A 115 26.56 -14.22 4.70
N VAL A 116 25.22 -14.17 4.73
CA VAL A 116 24.42 -14.25 5.97
C VAL A 116 23.78 -15.63 6.20
N SER A 117 23.94 -16.56 5.25
CA SER A 117 23.39 -17.92 5.31
C SER A 117 24.40 -18.96 4.81
N CYS A 118 24.19 -19.57 3.64
CA CYS A 118 25.09 -20.50 2.99
C CYS A 118 24.93 -20.48 1.46
N HIS A 119 25.84 -21.16 0.75
CA HIS A 119 25.90 -21.14 -0.71
C HIS A 119 24.64 -21.69 -1.38
N GLU A 120 24.06 -22.75 -0.83
CA GLU A 120 22.83 -23.38 -1.34
C GLU A 120 21.63 -22.42 -1.31
N TRP A 121 21.64 -21.45 -0.39
CA TRP A 121 20.58 -20.47 -0.23
C TRP A 121 20.77 -19.23 -1.10
N ARG A 122 21.90 -19.11 -1.83
CA ARG A 122 22.18 -18.01 -2.76
C ARG A 122 21.01 -17.73 -3.72
N GLY A 123 20.35 -18.78 -4.21
CA GLY A 123 19.19 -18.68 -5.11
C GLY A 123 17.94 -18.05 -4.47
N GLY A 124 17.86 -18.01 -3.13
CA GLY A 124 16.76 -17.44 -2.35
C GLY A 124 16.74 -15.91 -2.28
N PHE A 125 17.57 -15.21 -3.06
CA PHE A 125 17.70 -13.75 -3.04
C PHE A 125 16.39 -12.98 -3.29
N CYS A 126 15.40 -13.60 -3.92
CA CYS A 126 14.10 -12.99 -4.26
C CYS A 126 12.91 -13.71 -3.58
N MET A 127 13.14 -14.49 -2.51
CA MET A 127 12.05 -15.14 -1.79
C MET A 127 11.50 -14.26 -0.66
N VAL A 128 10.20 -14.01 -0.72
CA VAL A 128 9.38 -13.62 0.43
C VAL A 128 8.21 -14.58 0.45
N ASP A 129 8.29 -15.55 1.35
CA ASP A 129 7.18 -16.46 1.63
C ASP A 129 6.90 -16.49 3.14
N GLY A 130 5.63 -16.65 3.47
CA GLY A 130 5.14 -16.72 4.84
C GLY A 130 4.52 -18.07 5.08
N THR A 131 5.09 -18.86 5.98
CA THR A 131 4.51 -20.13 6.41
C THR A 131 3.77 -19.95 7.72
N LEU A 132 2.57 -20.52 7.81
CA LEU A 132 1.82 -20.62 9.06
C LEU A 132 2.29 -21.87 9.82
N VAL A 133 2.83 -21.68 11.01
CA VAL A 133 3.19 -22.77 11.93
C VAL A 133 2.00 -23.00 12.87
N PRO A 134 1.27 -24.13 12.76
CA PRO A 134 0.12 -24.40 13.61
C PRO A 134 0.57 -24.60 15.07
N LEU A 135 -0.20 -24.04 15.99
CA LEU A 135 -0.06 -24.22 17.42
C LEU A 135 -1.03 -25.30 17.90
N PHE A 136 -0.58 -26.10 18.86
CA PHE A 136 -1.40 -27.16 19.46
C PHE A 136 -2.60 -26.59 20.22
N GLU A 137 -2.40 -25.45 20.89
CA GLU A 137 -3.42 -24.79 21.71
C GLU A 137 -3.44 -23.27 21.48
N LYS A 138 -4.54 -22.65 21.91
CA LYS A 138 -4.71 -21.20 21.90
C LYS A 138 -3.66 -20.55 22.81
N PRO A 139 -2.86 -19.60 22.31
CA PRO A 139 -1.96 -18.83 23.17
C PRO A 139 -2.71 -18.10 24.28
N GLY A 140 -2.17 -18.17 25.51
CA GLY A 140 -2.75 -17.50 26.67
C GLY A 140 -2.74 -15.97 26.56
N HIS A 141 -1.78 -15.39 25.83
CA HIS A 141 -1.68 -13.97 25.57
C HIS A 141 -2.18 -13.65 24.16
N HIS A 142 -3.18 -12.77 24.05
CA HIS A 142 -3.79 -12.36 22.77
C HIS A 142 -4.24 -13.51 21.84
N GLY A 143 -4.62 -14.67 22.35
CA GLY A 143 -4.91 -15.87 21.53
C GLY A 143 -5.81 -15.67 20.30
N GLU A 144 -6.76 -14.73 20.34
CA GLU A 144 -7.61 -14.39 19.17
C GLU A 144 -6.82 -13.86 17.97
N VAL A 145 -5.69 -13.17 18.18
CA VAL A 145 -4.87 -12.63 17.08
C VAL A 145 -4.11 -13.72 16.32
N HIS A 146 -4.03 -14.91 16.91
CA HIS A 146 -3.37 -16.08 16.34
C HIS A 146 -4.36 -17.00 15.61
N PHE A 147 -5.66 -16.69 15.62
CA PHE A 147 -6.65 -17.49 14.90
C PHE A 147 -6.65 -17.13 13.41
N ASP A 148 -6.26 -18.09 12.58
CA ASP A 148 -6.07 -17.89 11.15
C ASP A 148 -7.34 -18.17 10.32
N ARG A 149 -7.27 -17.83 9.03
CA ARG A 149 -8.36 -18.07 8.05
C ARG A 149 -8.72 -19.56 7.90
N LYS A 150 -7.82 -20.48 8.27
CA LYS A 150 -8.03 -21.93 8.21
C LYS A 150 -8.62 -22.48 9.51
N SER A 151 -9.06 -21.60 10.41
CA SER A 151 -9.62 -21.95 11.71
C SER A 151 -8.64 -22.71 12.62
N ASN A 152 -7.35 -22.42 12.49
CA ASN A 152 -6.31 -22.91 13.40
C ASN A 152 -5.70 -21.76 14.18
N TYR A 153 -5.11 -22.06 15.35
CA TYR A 153 -4.17 -21.14 15.98
C TYR A 153 -2.82 -21.32 15.29
N SER A 154 -2.23 -20.27 14.72
CA SER A 154 -0.94 -20.36 14.04
C SER A 154 -0.09 -19.11 14.17
N LEU A 155 1.22 -19.29 14.04
CA LEU A 155 2.20 -18.21 13.96
C LEU A 155 2.64 -18.03 12.51
N ASN A 156 2.59 -16.79 12.02
CA ASN A 156 3.17 -16.47 10.71
C ASN A 156 4.69 -16.32 10.85
N VAL A 157 5.43 -17.20 10.19
CA VAL A 157 6.88 -17.09 10.05
C VAL A 157 7.16 -16.60 8.64
N GLN A 158 7.68 -15.38 8.54
CA GLN A 158 8.17 -14.83 7.27
C GLN A 158 9.70 -14.85 7.29
N VAL A 159 10.28 -15.58 6.34
CA VAL A 159 11.71 -15.42 6.04
C VAL A 159 11.81 -14.32 5.00
N ARG A 160 12.38 -13.18 5.42
CA ARG A 160 12.64 -12.07 4.51
C ARG A 160 14.11 -12.07 4.13
N CYS A 161 14.39 -12.30 2.85
CA CYS A 161 15.62 -11.77 2.27
C CYS A 161 15.50 -10.23 2.26
N PRO A 162 16.44 -9.46 2.84
CA PRO A 162 16.29 -8.03 3.12
C PRO A 162 16.22 -7.09 1.90
N PHE A 163 15.98 -7.60 0.69
CA PHE A 163 15.99 -6.80 -0.54
C PHE A 163 14.81 -7.09 -1.46
N LEU A 164 13.59 -6.94 -0.95
CA LEU A 164 12.43 -6.66 -1.80
C LEU A 164 12.27 -5.14 -1.88
N VAL A 165 12.95 -4.51 -2.86
CA VAL A 165 12.73 -3.10 -3.21
C VAL A 165 11.85 -3.10 -4.45
N PHE A 166 10.56 -2.79 -4.28
CA PHE A 166 9.69 -2.33 -5.36
C PHE A 166 9.93 -0.84 -5.60
#